data_AF-A0A7C5M8I6-F1
#
_entry.id   AF-A0A7C5M8I6-F1
#
_cell.length_a   1.000
_cell.length_b   1.000
_cell.length_c   1.000
_cell.angle_alpha   90.00
_cell.angle_beta   90.00
_cell.angle_gamma   90.00
#
_symmetry.space_group_name_H-M   'P 1'
#
loop_
_entity.id
_entity.type
_entity.pdbx_description
1 polymer ?
#
loop_
_entity_poly.entity_id
_entity_poly.type
_entity_poly.pdbx_seq_one_letter_code
_entity_poly.pdbx_strand_id
1 'polypeptide(L)' 'MLKKERQALILREINLHNKVLHADLSKILKVSEDTVRRDLQELADENKIVKVRGGA' A
#
# COMPACT_ATOMS: atom_id res chain seq x y z
N MET A 1 0.03 -0.88 15.61
CA MET A 1 1.04 -1.04 14.54
C MET A 1 1.70 0.30 14.28
N LEU A 2 3.03 0.33 14.16
CA LEU A 2 3.77 1.55 13.81
C LEU A 2 3.65 1.84 12.31
N LYS A 3 3.55 3.11 11.95
CA LYS A 3 3.39 3.56 10.55
C LYS A 3 4.50 3.05 9.62
N LYS A 4 5.76 3.14 10.06
CA LYS A 4 6.92 2.64 9.28
C LYS A 4 6.85 1.14 9.00
N GLU A 5 6.44 0.36 10.00
CA GLU A 5 6.30 -1.10 9.87
C GLU A 5 5.19 -1.45 8.86
N ARG A 6 4.11 -0.66 8.85
CA ARG A 6 3.00 -0.81 7.89
C ARG A 6 3.43 -0.51 6.47
N GLN A 7 4.12 0.59 6.28
CA GLN A 7 4.69 0.97 4.99
C GLN A 7 5.69 -0.08 4.48
N ALA A 8 6.52 -0.66 5.36
CA ALA A 8 7.45 -1.72 4.98
C ALA A 8 6.73 -2.99 4.51
N LEU A 9 5.63 -3.39 5.18
CA LEU A 9 4.79 -4.51 4.74
C LEU A 9 4.12 -4.23 3.40
N ILE A 10 3.59 -3.03 3.19
CA ILE A 10 3.00 -2.62 1.90
C ILE A 10 4.02 -2.75 0.77
N LEU A 11 5.24 -2.25 0.97
CA LEU A 11 6.32 -2.36 -0.02
C LEU A 11 6.70 -3.82 -0.31
N ARG A 12 6.74 -4.65 0.74
CA ARG A 12 7.03 -6.07 0.59
C ARG A 12 5.96 -6.78 -0.25
N GLU A 13 4.68 -6.52 0.04
CA GLU A 13 3.58 -7.11 -0.74
C GLU A 13 3.57 -6.64 -2.19
N ILE A 14 3.83 -5.35 -2.44
CA ILE A 14 3.94 -4.81 -3.80
C ILE A 14 5.08 -5.48 -4.56
N ASN A 15 6.26 -5.65 -3.93
CA ASN A 15 7.40 -6.32 -4.56
C ASN A 15 7.15 -7.80 -4.82
N LEU A 16 6.42 -8.49 -3.94
CA LEU A 16 6.10 -9.91 -4.11
C LEU A 16 5.07 -10.15 -5.22
N HIS A 17 4.03 -9.33 -5.27
CA HIS A 17 2.89 -9.55 -6.16
C HIS A 17 2.93 -8.72 -7.45
N ASN A 18 3.87 -7.78 -7.60
CA ASN A 18 3.96 -6.74 -8.65
C ASN A 18 2.74 -5.80 -8.75
N LYS A 19 1.59 -6.22 -8.21
CA LYS A 19 0.32 -5.51 -8.19
C LYS A 19 -0.45 -5.96 -6.95
N VAL A 20 -1.03 -5.01 -6.23
CA VAL A 20 -1.87 -5.27 -5.07
C VAL A 20 -3.11 -4.38 -5.10
N LEU A 21 -4.21 -4.87 -4.56
CA LEU A 21 -5.45 -4.09 -4.41
C LEU A 21 -5.51 -3.45 -3.02
N HIS A 22 -6.16 -2.29 -2.93
CA HIS A 22 -6.35 -1.58 -1.66
C HIS A 22 -7.12 -2.45 -0.64
N ALA A 23 -8.15 -3.17 -1.11
CA ALA A 23 -8.95 -4.07 -0.29
C ALA A 23 -8.12 -5.23 0.31
N ASP A 24 -7.16 -5.76 -0.45
CA ASP A 24 -6.31 -6.86 0.01
C ASP A 24 -5.31 -6.37 1.07
N LEU A 25 -4.65 -5.24 0.80
CA LEU A 25 -3.77 -4.59 1.79
C LEU A 25 -4.53 -4.23 3.07
N SER A 26 -5.76 -3.74 2.96
CA SER A 26 -6.63 -3.44 4.10
C SER A 26 -6.88 -4.68 4.96
N LYS A 27 -7.16 -5.83 4.34
CA LYS A 27 -7.35 -7.11 5.04
C LYS A 27 -6.07 -7.63 5.68
N ILE A 28 -4.95 -7.60 4.96
CA ILE A 28 -3.64 -8.09 5.43
C ILE A 28 -3.16 -7.27 6.63
N LEU A 29 -3.24 -5.94 6.52
CA LEU A 29 -2.76 -5.00 7.52
C LEU A 29 -3.79 -4.76 8.65
N LYS A 30 -5.00 -5.30 8.51
CA LYS A 30 -6.14 -5.10 9.41
C LYS A 30 -6.42 -3.62 9.71
N VAL A 31 -6.32 -2.78 8.68
CA VAL A 31 -6.62 -1.34 8.75
C VAL A 31 -7.63 -0.96 7.68
N SER A 32 -8.32 0.16 7.88
CA SER A 32 -9.27 0.69 6.89
C SER A 32 -8.60 1.01 5.56
N GLU A 33 -9.34 0.88 4.45
CA GLU A 33 -8.84 1.25 3.12
C GLU A 33 -8.36 2.70 3.04
N ASP A 34 -8.99 3.63 3.79
CA ASP A 34 -8.53 5.02 3.85
C ASP A 34 -7.11 5.14 4.40
N THR A 35 -6.79 4.38 5.44
CA THR A 35 -5.45 4.32 6.04
C THR A 35 -4.45 3.79 5.03
N VAL A 36 -4.77 2.68 4.36
CA VAL A 36 -3.91 2.12 3.30
C VAL A 36 -3.69 3.13 2.18
N ARG A 37 -4.75 3.82 1.76
CA ARG A 37 -4.67 4.82 0.69
C ARG A 37 -3.74 5.98 1.07
N ARG A 38 -3.78 6.46 2.33
CA ARG A 38 -2.83 7.47 2.83
C ARG A 38 -1.40 6.95 2.85
N ASP A 39 -1.16 5.75 3.36
CA ASP A 39 0.19 5.19 3.40
C ASP A 39 0.76 4.98 1.99
N LEU A 40 -0.07 4.51 1.05
CA LEU A 40 0.30 4.39 -0.37
C LEU A 40 0.57 5.75 -1.01
N GLN A 41 -0.22 6.77 -0.69
CA GLN A 41 -0.02 8.13 -1.19
C GLN A 41 1.33 8.66 -0.73
N GLU A 42 1.64 8.53 0.56
CA GLU A 42 2.95 8.95 1.08
C GLU A 42 4.11 8.14 0.48
N LEU A 43 3.96 6.83 0.31
CA LEU A 43 4.97 6.00 -0.34
C LEU A 43 5.18 6.39 -1.81
N ALA A 44 4.13 6.83 -2.50
CA ALA A 44 4.20 7.33 -3.86
C ALA A 44 4.88 8.70 -3.91
N ASP A 45 4.56 9.60 -2.97
CA ASP A 45 5.19 10.90 -2.83
C ASP A 45 6.70 10.77 -2.51
N GLU A 46 7.07 9.72 -1.76
CA GLU A 46 8.46 9.32 -1.50
C GLU A 46 9.13 8.59 -2.68
N ASN A 47 8.47 8.47 -3.84
CA ASN A 47 8.93 7.73 -5.03
C ASN A 47 9.28 6.25 -4.77
N LYS A 48 8.75 5.64 -3.71
CA LYS A 48 9.00 4.22 -3.39
C LYS A 48 8.08 3.28 -4.15
N ILE A 49 6.91 3.76 -4.60
CA ILE A 49 5.95 2.99 -5.39
C ILE A 49 5.40 3.84 -6.53
N VAL A 50 5.05 3.17 -7.64
CA VAL A 50 4.36 3.82 -8.75
C VAL A 50 2.89 3.44 -8.70
N LYS A 51 2.04 4.42 -8.44
CA LYS A 51 0.58 4.24 -8.45
C LYS A 51 0.06 4.25 -9.89
N VAL A 52 -0.02 3.06 -10.50
CA VAL A 52 -0.72 2.89 -11.77
C VAL A 52 -2.23 2.88 -11.53
N ARG A 53 -2.94 3.86 -12.11
CA ARG A 53 -4.42 3.84 -12.16
C ARG A 53 -4.83 2.75 -13.14
N GLY A 54 -5.00 1.52 -12.65
CA GLY A 54 -5.67 0.46 -13.39
C GLY A 54 -7.14 0.81 -13.51
N GLY A 55 -7.48 1.63 -14.50
CA GLY A 55 -8.86 2.00 -14.80
C GLY A 55 -9.59 0.85 -15.48
N ALA A 56 -10.72 0.47 -14.90
CA ALA A 56 -11.91 -0.07 -15.54
C ALA A 56 -13.08 0.20 -14.59
#